data_AF-A0A848AZ62-F1
#
_entry.id   AF-A0A848AZ62-F1
#
_cell.length_a   1.000
_cell.length_b   1.000
_cell.length_c   1.000
_cell.angle_alpha   90.00
_cell.angle_beta   90.00
_cell.angle_gamma   90.00
#
_symmetry.space_group_name_H-M   'P 1'
#
loop_
_entity.id
_entity.type
_entity.pdbx_description
1 polymer ?
#
loop_
_entity_poly.entity_id
_entity_poly.type
_entity_poly.pdbx_seq_one_letter_code
_entity_poly.pdbx_strand_id
1 'polypeptide(L)'
;MIRGLRPALGCSYWDAVDREPTEVRLLWDERFLYIAFSCTDRDIVADPGLKRDGDVYEADACEFFLDVSGEGKEWFELQVSPLNQVMDTVSSFTGGPGGCTDTLRIRPELLETAYRTTRAWNAAGLRSAAGKLVCGGRVIGWTVEFAFPAAAVNLTAWKPGGLRMNFVRYNHGFTTADAEKRFSCWSPVQHGCPHISPAAMGRVFLKGR
;
A
#
# COMPACT_ATOMS: atom_id res chain seq x y z
N MET A 1 -8.83 -12.64 2.17
CA MET A 1 -7.73 -12.60 3.16
C MET A 1 -6.45 -12.97 2.45
N ILE A 2 -5.39 -12.19 2.66
CA ILE A 2 -4.03 -12.42 2.18
C ILE A 2 -3.20 -12.78 3.41
N ARG A 3 -2.59 -13.97 3.39
CA ARG A 3 -1.75 -14.49 4.48
C ARG A 3 -0.29 -14.29 4.10
N GLY A 4 0.34 -13.27 4.67
CA GLY A 4 1.72 -12.92 4.37
C GLY A 4 1.85 -11.99 3.16
N LEU A 5 2.84 -11.10 3.25
CA LEU A 5 3.39 -10.37 2.10
C LEU A 5 4.64 -11.10 1.62
N ARG A 6 5.28 -10.58 0.56
CA ARG A 6 6.42 -11.20 -0.10
C ARG A 6 7.58 -10.20 -0.18
N PRO A 7 8.84 -10.68 -0.26
CA PRO A 7 9.96 -9.85 -0.67
C PRO A 7 9.68 -9.11 -1.99
N ALA A 8 10.42 -8.02 -2.20
CA ALA A 8 10.47 -7.35 -3.49
C ALA A 8 10.82 -8.35 -4.62
N LEU A 9 10.41 -8.00 -5.84
CA LEU A 9 10.66 -8.77 -7.04
C LEU A 9 12.16 -9.08 -7.19
N GLY A 10 12.49 -10.37 -7.28
CA GLY A 10 13.87 -10.85 -7.42
C GLY A 10 14.66 -10.95 -6.11
N CYS A 11 14.08 -10.59 -4.97
CA CYS A 11 14.72 -10.72 -3.66
C CYS A 11 14.36 -12.03 -2.94
N SER A 12 15.22 -12.47 -2.03
CA SER A 12 15.14 -13.78 -1.37
C SER A 12 15.10 -13.74 0.16
N TYR A 13 14.87 -12.57 0.78
CA TYR A 13 14.82 -12.41 2.25
C TYR A 13 13.52 -12.92 2.90
N TRP A 14 13.06 -14.12 2.51
CA TRP A 14 11.85 -14.75 3.04
C TRP A 14 11.89 -14.91 4.56
N ASP A 15 13.04 -15.31 5.11
CA ASP A 15 13.22 -15.44 6.57
C ASP A 15 12.88 -14.15 7.33
N ALA A 16 13.14 -12.98 6.73
CA ALA A 16 12.81 -11.69 7.33
C ALA A 16 11.30 -11.43 7.31
N VAL A 17 10.64 -11.69 6.17
CA VAL A 17 9.19 -11.49 5.99
C VAL A 17 8.38 -12.48 6.81
N ASP A 18 8.82 -13.74 6.90
CA ASP A 18 8.12 -14.81 7.62
C ASP A 18 8.29 -14.70 9.14
N ARG A 19 9.36 -14.06 9.61
CA ARG A 19 9.58 -13.80 11.04
C ARG A 19 8.63 -12.74 11.59
N GLU A 20 8.29 -11.74 10.77
CA GLU A 20 7.42 -10.62 11.11
C GLU A 20 6.28 -10.49 10.09
N PRO A 21 5.38 -11.49 10.04
CA PRO A 21 4.39 -11.59 8.98
C PRO A 21 3.33 -10.50 9.08
N THR A 22 2.85 -10.08 7.91
CA THR A 22 1.72 -9.16 7.76
C THR A 22 0.54 -9.89 7.11
N GLU A 23 -0.64 -9.82 7.74
CA GLU A 23 -1.91 -10.25 7.14
C GLU A 23 -2.69 -9.05 6.62
N VAL A 24 -3.33 -9.21 5.46
CA VAL A 24 -4.24 -8.20 4.89
C VAL A 24 -5.64 -8.78 4.74
N ARG A 25 -6.64 -8.09 5.28
CA ARG A 25 -8.06 -8.43 5.14
C ARG A 25 -8.77 -7.33 4.38
N LEU A 26 -9.74 -7.75 3.55
CA LEU A 26 -10.55 -6.84 2.76
C LEU A 26 -12.02 -7.19 2.93
N LEU A 27 -12.84 -6.16 3.08
CA LEU A 27 -14.30 -6.21 3.02
C LEU A 27 -14.78 -5.01 2.20
N TRP A 28 -16.04 -5.01 1.79
CA TRP A 28 -16.60 -3.88 1.08
C TRP A 28 -18.10 -3.77 1.31
N ASP A 29 -18.61 -2.55 1.20
CA ASP A 29 -20.01 -2.25 0.95
C ASP A 29 -20.09 -1.17 -0.13
N GLU A 30 -21.30 -0.75 -0.51
CA GLU A 30 -21.50 0.25 -1.56
C GLU A 30 -20.78 1.58 -1.28
N ARG A 31 -20.54 1.94 -0.03
CA ARG A 31 -19.93 3.22 0.34
C ARG A 31 -18.43 3.10 0.54
N PHE A 32 -17.93 2.00 1.08
CA PHE A 32 -16.54 1.85 1.48
C PHE A 32 -15.90 0.54 1.02
N LEU A 33 -14.64 0.66 0.61
CA LEU A 33 -13.69 -0.44 0.58
C LEU A 33 -12.96 -0.46 1.92
N TYR A 34 -13.07 -1.56 2.66
CA TYR A 34 -12.41 -1.73 3.95
C TYR A 34 -11.15 -2.56 3.78
N ILE A 35 -10.03 -2.06 4.30
CA ILE A 35 -8.73 -2.73 4.23
C ILE A 35 -8.15 -2.74 5.63
N ALA A 36 -7.70 -3.89 6.11
CA ALA A 36 -7.08 -4.03 7.42
C ALA A 36 -5.75 -4.76 7.31
N PHE A 37 -4.71 -4.17 7.89
CA PHE A 37 -3.39 -4.74 8.05
C PHE A 37 -3.22 -5.19 9.51
N SER A 38 -2.64 -6.37 9.69
CA SER A 38 -2.19 -6.87 10.98
C SER A 38 -0.72 -7.25 10.83
N CYS A 39 0.16 -6.46 11.43
CA CYS A 39 1.61 -6.59 11.30
C CYS A 39 2.17 -7.14 12.61
N THR A 40 2.80 -8.32 12.54
CA THR A 40 3.66 -8.79 13.64
C THR A 40 4.94 -7.99 13.59
N ASP A 41 5.28 -7.31 14.67
CA ASP A 41 6.39 -6.36 14.69
C ASP A 41 6.77 -6.05 16.15
N ARG A 42 8.00 -6.37 16.55
CA ARG A 42 8.44 -6.11 17.93
C ARG A 42 9.19 -4.80 18.08
N ASP A 43 9.63 -4.21 16.98
CA ASP A 43 10.53 -3.06 16.93
C ASP A 43 9.87 -1.92 16.13
N ILE A 44 8.66 -1.54 16.57
CA ILE A 44 7.83 -0.55 15.88
C ILE A 44 8.52 0.82 15.84
N VAL A 45 8.77 1.31 14.63
CA VAL A 45 9.36 2.63 14.36
C VAL A 45 8.28 3.56 13.85
N ALA A 46 8.08 4.68 14.54
CA ALA A 46 7.16 5.74 14.11
C ALA A 46 7.73 7.12 14.43
N ASP A 47 7.44 8.10 13.57
CA ASP A 47 7.78 9.51 13.82
C ASP A 47 6.57 10.23 14.42
N PRO A 48 6.56 10.61 15.71
CA PRO A 48 5.45 11.34 16.32
C PRO A 48 5.30 12.79 15.82
N GLY A 49 6.31 13.34 15.14
CA GLY A 49 6.29 14.68 14.54
C GLY A 49 5.68 14.73 13.13
N LEU A 50 5.46 13.57 12.51
CA LEU A 50 4.97 13.49 11.13
C LEU A 50 3.56 14.09 11.01
N LYS A 51 3.40 14.98 10.04
CA LYS A 51 2.13 15.63 9.71
C LYS A 51 1.43 14.87 8.59
N ARG A 52 0.15 15.20 8.39
CA ARG A 52 -0.62 14.77 7.21
C ARG A 52 0.19 15.06 5.93
N ASP A 53 0.24 14.08 5.02
CA ASP A 53 0.98 14.11 3.75
C ASP A 53 2.52 14.18 3.86
N GLY A 54 3.06 13.95 5.06
CA GLY A 54 4.49 13.73 5.26
C GLY A 54 4.94 12.38 4.70
N ASP A 55 6.26 12.16 4.69
CA ASP A 55 6.90 10.94 4.18
C ASP A 55 6.73 9.76 5.16
N VAL A 56 5.51 9.21 5.23
CA VAL A 56 5.13 8.10 6.14
C VAL A 56 6.04 6.88 5.97
N TYR A 57 6.48 6.60 4.74
CA TYR A 57 7.38 5.50 4.41
C TYR A 57 8.79 5.59 5.02
N GLU A 58 9.20 6.72 5.60
CA GLU A 58 10.50 6.86 6.30
C GLU A 58 10.53 6.17 7.67
N ALA A 59 9.35 5.78 8.17
CA ALA A 59 9.17 4.92 9.33
C ALA A 59 8.30 3.72 8.95
N ASP A 60 7.82 2.95 9.93
CA ASP A 60 6.93 1.85 9.58
C ASP A 60 5.64 2.36 8.94
N ALA A 61 5.21 1.68 7.88
CA ALA A 61 4.05 2.07 7.11
C ALA A 61 3.32 0.86 6.55
N CYS A 62 1.99 0.96 6.51
CA CYS A 62 1.16 0.10 5.67
C CYS A 62 0.63 0.93 4.52
N GLU A 63 0.75 0.41 3.31
CA GLU A 63 0.30 1.10 2.11
C GLU A 63 -0.64 0.22 1.31
N PHE A 64 -1.60 0.85 0.63
CA PHE A 64 -2.27 0.20 -0.47
C PHE A 64 -2.29 1.08 -1.70
N PHE A 65 -2.29 0.40 -2.84
CA PHE A 65 -2.41 1.00 -4.17
C PHE A 65 -3.71 0.51 -4.79
N LEU A 66 -4.40 1.39 -5.51
CA LEU A 66 -5.69 1.10 -6.12
C LEU A 66 -5.81 1.74 -7.50
N ASP A 67 -5.95 0.91 -8.53
CA ASP A 67 -6.44 1.30 -9.85
C ASP A 67 -7.84 0.72 -10.04
N VAL A 68 -8.82 1.63 -9.99
CA VAL A 68 -10.25 1.33 -10.09
C VAL A 68 -10.63 0.89 -11.52
N SER A 69 -10.01 1.52 -12.52
CA SER A 69 -10.29 1.26 -13.94
C SER A 69 -9.66 -0.06 -14.43
N GLY A 70 -8.53 -0.42 -13.84
CA GLY A 70 -7.67 -1.51 -14.27
C GLY A 70 -6.80 -1.17 -15.49
N GLU A 71 -6.83 0.06 -16.00
CA GLU A 71 -6.12 0.49 -17.21
C GLU A 71 -4.67 0.94 -16.95
N GLY A 72 -4.27 1.11 -15.69
CA GLY A 72 -2.94 1.62 -15.33
C GLY A 72 -2.69 3.06 -15.75
N LYS A 73 -3.75 3.85 -15.95
CA LYS A 73 -3.67 5.29 -16.31
C LYS A 73 -3.85 6.23 -15.14
N GLU A 74 -4.53 5.76 -14.09
CA GLU A 74 -4.71 6.49 -12.83
C GLU A 74 -4.72 5.48 -11.69
N TRP A 75 -4.06 5.80 -10.59
CA TRP A 75 -4.12 5.01 -9.37
C TRP A 75 -3.92 5.88 -8.14
N PHE A 76 -4.46 5.38 -7.03
CA PHE A 76 -4.40 6.02 -5.73
C PHE A 76 -3.40 5.27 -4.86
N GLU A 77 -2.63 6.01 -4.09
CA GLU A 77 -1.71 5.49 -3.08
C GLU A 77 -2.11 6.05 -1.73
N LEU A 78 -2.25 5.18 -0.73
CA LEU A 78 -2.52 5.57 0.65
C LEU A 78 -1.52 4.89 1.56
N GLN A 79 -0.93 5.65 2.48
CA GLN A 79 0.01 5.17 3.49
C GLN A 79 -0.48 5.57 4.89
N VAL A 80 -0.35 4.66 5.86
CA VAL A 80 -0.66 4.92 7.27
C VAL A 80 0.42 4.36 8.21
N SER A 81 0.85 5.19 9.16
CA SER A 81 1.84 4.85 10.20
C SER A 81 1.21 4.14 11.41
N PRO A 82 2.01 3.53 12.31
CA PRO A 82 1.50 2.98 13.57
C PRO A 82 0.84 4.00 14.50
N LEU A 83 1.12 5.31 14.28
CA LEU A 83 0.52 6.41 15.02
C LEU A 83 -0.65 7.05 14.25
N ASN A 84 -1.17 6.36 13.22
CA ASN A 84 -2.30 6.79 12.38
C ASN A 84 -2.04 8.09 11.61
N GLN A 85 -0.79 8.40 11.28
CA GLN A 85 -0.47 9.49 10.35
C GLN A 85 -0.69 9.00 8.92
N VAL A 86 -1.29 9.86 8.09
CA VAL A 86 -1.79 9.49 6.77
C VAL A 86 -1.08 10.30 5.68
N MET A 87 -0.68 9.63 4.61
CA MET A 87 -0.34 10.25 3.32
C MET A 87 -1.23 9.64 2.25
N ASP A 88 -1.73 10.45 1.33
CA ASP A 88 -2.43 9.95 0.15
C ASP A 88 -2.05 10.73 -1.10
N THR A 89 -2.04 10.03 -2.23
CA THR A 89 -1.69 10.63 -3.51
C THR A 89 -2.53 10.02 -4.62
N VAL A 90 -2.65 10.77 -5.71
CA VAL A 90 -3.12 10.25 -6.99
C VAL A 90 -2.01 10.36 -8.01
N SER A 91 -1.78 9.29 -8.74
CA SER A 91 -0.82 9.21 -9.83
C SER A 91 -1.53 8.95 -11.14
N SER A 92 -1.00 9.51 -12.23
CA SER A 92 -1.49 9.26 -13.58
C SER A 92 -0.37 8.94 -14.56
N PHE A 93 -0.70 8.16 -15.58
CA PHE A 93 0.22 7.75 -16.62
C PHE A 93 -0.39 7.80 -18.01
N THR A 94 0.27 8.46 -18.95
CA THR A 94 -0.20 8.66 -20.33
C THR A 94 0.68 7.98 -21.38
N GLY A 95 1.70 7.20 -20.97
CA GLY A 95 2.68 6.60 -21.88
C GLY A 95 2.17 5.42 -22.70
N GLY A 96 0.93 4.99 -22.49
CA GLY A 96 0.25 3.99 -23.32
C GLY A 96 0.80 2.56 -23.23
N PRO A 97 0.40 1.68 -24.15
CA PRO A 97 0.84 0.28 -24.19
C PRO A 97 2.36 0.16 -24.32
N GLY A 98 2.97 -0.75 -23.55
CA GLY A 98 4.43 -0.92 -23.55
C GLY A 98 5.21 0.09 -22.70
N GLY A 99 4.53 1.00 -22.01
CA GLY A 99 5.14 2.01 -21.14
C GLY A 99 5.83 1.47 -19.87
N CYS A 100 5.75 0.16 -19.61
CA CYS A 100 6.43 -0.50 -18.50
C CYS A 100 7.58 -1.40 -18.97
N THR A 101 8.55 -1.61 -18.08
CA THR A 101 9.65 -2.57 -18.22
C THR A 101 9.18 -4.00 -17.93
N ASP A 102 10.08 -4.97 -18.09
CA ASP A 102 9.83 -6.39 -17.74
C ASP A 102 9.63 -6.60 -16.23
N THR A 103 10.13 -5.68 -15.41
CA THR A 103 9.86 -5.61 -13.96
C THR A 103 8.55 -4.89 -13.63
N LEU A 104 7.71 -4.62 -14.63
CA LEU A 104 6.38 -4.02 -14.52
C LEU A 104 6.35 -2.61 -13.91
N ARG A 105 7.49 -1.91 -13.87
CA ARG A 105 7.56 -0.48 -13.53
C ARG A 105 7.55 0.39 -14.77
N ILE A 106 7.09 1.63 -14.64
CA ILE A 106 7.17 2.63 -15.70
C ILE A 106 8.63 2.78 -16.14
N ARG A 107 8.81 2.82 -17.45
CA ARG A 107 10.09 3.05 -18.09
C ARG A 107 10.70 4.38 -17.61
N PRO A 108 11.99 4.40 -17.18
CA PRO A 108 12.63 5.63 -16.69
C PRO A 108 12.45 6.84 -17.62
N GLU A 109 12.58 6.62 -18.93
CA GLU A 109 12.46 7.63 -19.98
C GLU A 109 11.05 8.26 -20.08
N LEU A 110 10.03 7.62 -19.50
CA LEU A 110 8.65 8.11 -19.49
C LEU A 110 8.26 8.79 -18.15
N LEU A 111 9.11 8.72 -17.11
CA LEU A 111 8.77 9.27 -15.79
C LEU A 111 8.58 10.79 -15.83
N GLU A 112 9.40 11.50 -16.60
CA GLU A 112 9.34 12.96 -16.69
C GLU A 112 8.22 13.45 -17.63
N THR A 113 7.91 12.68 -18.68
CA THR A 113 7.02 13.14 -19.76
C THR A 113 5.60 12.62 -19.62
N ALA A 114 5.42 11.43 -19.06
CA ALA A 114 4.14 10.72 -19.09
C ALA A 114 3.63 10.29 -17.72
N TYR A 115 4.41 10.42 -16.65
CA TYR A 115 3.98 10.12 -15.27
C TYR A 115 3.81 11.39 -14.45
N ARG A 116 2.71 11.49 -13.70
CA ARG A 116 2.45 12.60 -12.76
C ARG A 116 1.97 12.03 -11.44
N THR A 117 2.35 12.66 -10.34
CA THR A 117 1.82 12.35 -9.01
C THR A 117 1.45 13.64 -8.30
N THR A 118 0.27 13.67 -7.69
CA THR A 118 -0.26 14.83 -7.00
C THR A 118 -0.48 14.48 -5.53
N ARG A 119 0.43 14.96 -4.67
CA ARG A 119 0.32 14.83 -3.20
C ARG A 119 -0.71 15.78 -2.57
N ALA A 120 -1.20 16.78 -3.31
CA ALA A 120 -2.23 17.69 -2.83
C ALA A 120 -3.65 17.10 -2.92
N TRP A 121 -3.82 16.00 -3.68
CA TRP A 121 -5.08 15.26 -3.70
C TRP A 121 -5.34 14.68 -2.32
N ASN A 122 -6.60 14.66 -1.90
CA ASN A 122 -7.02 14.10 -0.62
C ASN A 122 -8.18 13.13 -0.85
N ALA A 123 -8.11 11.95 -0.25
CA ALA A 123 -9.19 10.98 -0.25
C ALA A 123 -10.34 11.47 0.65
N ALA A 124 -11.20 12.34 0.10
CA ALA A 124 -12.29 12.95 0.85
C ALA A 124 -13.19 11.89 1.51
N GLY A 125 -13.31 11.96 2.84
CA GLY A 125 -14.11 11.02 3.63
C GLY A 125 -13.38 9.74 4.03
N LEU A 126 -12.08 9.60 3.73
CA LEU A 126 -11.23 8.53 4.26
C LEU A 126 -11.32 8.49 5.78
N ARG A 127 -11.41 7.27 6.32
CA ARG A 127 -11.26 7.01 7.74
C ARG A 127 -10.13 6.01 7.94
N SER A 128 -9.27 6.29 8.91
CA SER A 128 -8.20 5.37 9.30
C SER A 128 -8.10 5.28 10.81
N ALA A 129 -7.66 4.12 11.28
CA ALA A 129 -7.29 3.89 12.66
C ALA A 129 -6.04 3.01 12.70
N ALA A 130 -5.18 3.26 13.68
CA ALA A 130 -4.04 2.39 13.99
C ALA A 130 -4.08 2.00 15.47
N GLY A 131 -3.57 0.81 15.78
CA GLY A 131 -3.58 0.27 17.14
C GLY A 131 -2.45 -0.71 17.39
N LYS A 132 -2.09 -0.91 18.65
CA LYS A 132 -1.08 -1.91 19.05
C LYS A 132 -1.72 -3.27 19.24
N LEU A 133 -1.06 -4.32 18.76
CA LEU A 133 -1.38 -5.71 19.09
C LEU A 133 -0.68 -6.08 20.39
N VAL A 134 -1.43 -6.49 21.40
CA VAL A 134 -0.90 -6.84 22.73
C VAL A 134 -1.26 -8.28 23.07
N CYS A 135 -0.27 -9.07 23.46
CA CYS A 135 -0.46 -10.43 23.97
C CYS A 135 0.35 -10.60 25.25
N GLY A 136 -0.30 -11.06 26.34
CA GLY A 136 0.34 -11.23 27.64
C GLY A 136 0.97 -9.94 28.19
N GLY A 137 0.37 -8.77 27.91
CA GLY A 137 0.88 -7.46 28.34
C GLY A 137 2.08 -6.93 27.53
N ARG A 138 2.53 -7.65 26.50
CA ARG A 138 3.61 -7.22 25.61
C ARG A 138 3.04 -6.80 24.25
N VAL A 139 3.57 -5.71 23.70
CA VAL A 139 3.31 -5.34 22.31
C VAL A 139 3.99 -6.38 21.42
N ILE A 140 3.22 -6.98 20.52
CA ILE A 140 3.69 -8.01 19.57
C ILE A 140 3.56 -7.56 18.11
N GLY A 141 3.05 -6.36 17.89
CA GLY A 141 2.74 -5.85 16.57
C GLY A 141 1.77 -4.69 16.63
N TRP A 142 1.15 -4.41 15.49
CA TRP A 142 0.17 -3.34 15.34
C TRP A 142 -0.74 -3.57 14.15
N THR A 143 -1.80 -2.77 14.09
CA THR A 143 -2.82 -2.83 13.05
C THR A 143 -3.02 -1.47 12.41
N VAL A 144 -3.47 -1.50 11.16
CA VAL A 144 -4.10 -0.36 10.49
C VAL A 144 -5.41 -0.82 9.91
N GLU A 145 -6.43 0.01 10.01
CA GLU A 145 -7.69 -0.15 9.31
C GLU A 145 -7.98 1.10 8.48
N PHE A 146 -8.47 0.88 7.27
CA PHE A 146 -8.93 1.90 6.33
C PHE A 146 -10.41 1.65 6.02
N ALA A 147 -11.19 2.72 5.97
CA ALA A 147 -12.46 2.75 5.25
C ALA A 147 -12.33 3.77 4.12
N PHE A 148 -12.06 3.27 2.91
CA PHE A 148 -11.82 4.07 1.72
C PHE A 148 -13.13 4.32 0.95
N PRO A 149 -13.62 5.57 0.87
CA PRO A 149 -14.95 5.85 0.33
C PRO A 149 -14.98 5.79 -1.20
N ALA A 150 -16.07 5.28 -1.77
CA ALA A 150 -16.33 5.31 -3.21
C ALA A 150 -16.26 6.74 -3.78
N ALA A 151 -16.76 7.71 -3.02
CA ALA A 151 -16.77 9.11 -3.42
C ALA A 151 -15.36 9.73 -3.56
N ALA A 152 -14.33 9.22 -2.86
CA ALA A 152 -12.96 9.74 -3.02
C ALA A 152 -12.43 9.53 -4.44
N VAL A 153 -12.96 8.53 -5.16
CA VAL A 153 -12.57 8.19 -6.53
C VAL A 153 -13.71 8.46 -7.51
N ASN A 154 -14.58 9.43 -7.18
CA ASN A 154 -15.72 9.87 -7.99
C ASN A 154 -16.72 8.75 -8.34
N LEU A 155 -16.76 7.66 -7.56
CA LEU A 155 -17.78 6.64 -7.68
C LEU A 155 -18.98 6.99 -6.81
N THR A 156 -20.18 6.72 -7.33
CA THR A 156 -21.42 6.81 -6.54
C THR A 156 -21.56 5.64 -5.57
N ALA A 157 -21.05 4.46 -5.95
CA ALA A 157 -20.98 3.28 -5.12
C ALA A 157 -19.93 2.29 -5.63
N TRP A 158 -19.30 1.53 -4.72
CA TRP A 158 -18.60 0.30 -5.07
C TRP A 158 -19.59 -0.75 -5.58
N LYS A 159 -19.15 -1.58 -6.52
CA LYS A 159 -19.96 -2.62 -7.15
C LYS A 159 -19.15 -3.91 -7.26
N PRO A 160 -19.82 -5.08 -7.39
CA PRO A 160 -19.13 -6.31 -7.70
C PRO A 160 -18.30 -6.15 -8.97
N GLY A 161 -17.05 -6.59 -8.96
CA GLY A 161 -16.12 -6.33 -10.05
C GLY A 161 -14.66 -6.56 -9.68
N GLY A 162 -13.79 -6.48 -10.68
CA GLY A 162 -12.35 -6.57 -10.50
C GLY A 162 -11.74 -5.20 -10.26
N LEU A 163 -10.86 -5.10 -9.27
CA LEU A 163 -9.99 -3.95 -9.01
C LEU A 163 -8.54 -4.39 -9.20
N ARG A 164 -7.67 -3.45 -9.57
CA ARG A 164 -6.23 -3.67 -9.51
C ARG A 164 -5.68 -3.04 -8.24
N MET A 165 -4.95 -3.84 -7.45
CA MET A 165 -4.45 -3.39 -6.15
C MET A 165 -3.05 -3.92 -5.83
N ASN A 166 -2.35 -3.24 -4.93
CA ASN A 166 -1.21 -3.79 -4.21
C ASN A 166 -1.30 -3.42 -2.74
N PHE A 167 -0.65 -4.20 -1.88
CA PHE A 167 -0.55 -3.95 -0.44
C PHE A 167 0.92 -4.03 -0.07
N VAL A 168 1.41 -3.02 0.63
CA VAL A 168 2.83 -2.84 0.93
C VAL A 168 3.01 -2.63 2.42
N ARG A 169 4.15 -3.10 2.92
CA ARG A 169 4.62 -2.93 4.27
C ARG A 169 6.06 -2.40 4.24
N TYR A 170 6.27 -1.28 4.91
CA TYR A 170 7.59 -0.85 5.37
C TYR A 170 7.74 -1.19 6.86
N ASN A 171 8.81 -1.92 7.20
CA ASN A 171 9.21 -2.30 8.54
C ASN A 171 10.64 -1.80 8.77
N HIS A 172 10.81 -0.68 9.47
CA HIS A 172 12.08 -0.05 9.79
C HIS A 172 12.71 -0.56 11.09
N GLY A 173 12.15 -1.59 11.72
CA GLY A 173 12.80 -2.34 12.79
C GLY A 173 14.11 -3.01 12.33
N PHE A 174 14.24 -3.29 11.03
CA PHE A 174 15.52 -3.75 10.44
C PHE A 174 16.57 -2.65 10.40
N THR A 175 17.83 -3.02 10.63
CA THR A 175 18.98 -2.10 10.56
C THR A 175 19.15 -1.48 9.16
N THR A 176 19.89 -0.38 9.06
CA THR A 176 20.17 0.27 7.76
C THR A 176 21.00 -0.61 6.83
N ALA A 177 21.81 -1.52 7.36
CA ALA A 177 22.54 -2.53 6.57
C ALA A 177 21.59 -3.55 5.90
N ASP A 178 20.37 -3.67 6.41
CA ASP A 178 19.31 -4.57 5.94
C ASP A 178 18.13 -3.80 5.34
N ALA A 179 18.36 -2.58 4.84
CA ALA A 179 17.28 -1.68 4.41
C ALA A 179 16.33 -2.29 3.35
N GLU A 180 16.85 -3.15 2.48
CA GLU A 180 16.04 -3.88 1.50
C GLU A 180 14.97 -4.79 2.11
N LYS A 181 15.24 -5.36 3.30
CA LYS A 181 14.37 -6.27 4.05
C LYS A 181 13.20 -5.54 4.71
N ARG A 182 13.28 -4.20 4.79
CA ARG A 182 12.20 -3.35 5.31
C ARG A 182 10.96 -3.42 4.45
N PHE A 183 11.10 -3.77 3.17
CA PHE A 183 10.02 -3.73 2.21
C PHE A 183 9.41 -5.12 1.99
N SER A 184 8.09 -5.22 2.06
CA SER A 184 7.36 -6.38 1.55
C SER A 184 6.05 -5.96 0.89
N CYS A 185 5.58 -6.76 -0.07
CA CYS A 185 4.37 -6.44 -0.82
C CYS A 185 3.60 -7.70 -1.24
N TRP A 186 2.31 -7.56 -1.53
CA TRP A 186 1.47 -8.68 -1.96
C TRP A 186 1.76 -9.08 -3.42
N SER A 187 1.73 -8.10 -4.32
CA SER A 187 2.09 -8.26 -5.72
C SER A 187 3.51 -7.74 -5.93
N PRO A 188 4.50 -8.61 -6.23
CA PRO A 188 5.91 -8.23 -6.24
C PRO A 188 6.24 -7.08 -7.18
N VAL A 189 6.97 -6.09 -6.66
CA VAL A 189 7.54 -4.95 -7.39
C VAL A 189 9.02 -4.83 -7.08
N GLN A 190 9.77 -4.10 -7.91
CA GLN A 190 11.14 -3.73 -7.56
C GLN A 190 11.15 -2.95 -6.23
N HIS A 191 12.13 -3.21 -5.37
CA HIS A 191 12.26 -2.54 -4.08
C HIS A 191 12.23 -1.02 -4.26
N GLY A 192 11.40 -0.34 -3.45
CA GLY A 192 11.24 1.12 -3.50
C GLY A 192 10.49 1.66 -4.71
N CYS A 193 9.90 0.81 -5.55
CA CYS A 193 9.18 1.25 -6.76
C CYS A 193 7.67 0.93 -6.81
N PRO A 194 6.91 0.75 -5.72
CA PRO A 194 5.49 0.40 -5.83
C PRO A 194 4.67 1.49 -6.54
N HIS A 195 4.98 2.77 -6.28
CA HIS A 195 4.28 3.94 -6.81
C HIS A 195 4.44 4.13 -8.33
N ILE A 196 5.49 3.56 -8.94
CA ILE A 196 5.71 3.56 -10.39
C ILE A 196 5.47 2.20 -11.04
N SER A 197 4.84 1.25 -10.35
CA SER A 197 4.58 -0.11 -10.86
C SER A 197 3.09 -0.42 -11.05
N PRO A 198 2.31 0.40 -11.78
CA PRO A 198 0.88 0.15 -11.97
C PRO A 198 0.62 -1.17 -12.70
N ALA A 199 1.54 -1.60 -13.58
CA ALA A 199 1.44 -2.87 -14.28
C ALA A 199 1.65 -4.09 -13.36
N ALA A 200 2.26 -3.92 -12.19
CA ALA A 200 2.46 -5.00 -11.22
C ALA A 200 1.26 -5.24 -10.30
N MET A 201 0.28 -4.33 -10.24
CA MET A 201 -0.87 -4.49 -9.33
C MET A 201 -1.64 -5.79 -9.63
N GLY A 202 -1.88 -6.57 -8.57
CA GLY A 202 -2.66 -7.80 -8.62
C GLY A 202 -4.16 -7.52 -8.76
N ARG A 203 -4.96 -8.58 -8.89
CA ARG A 203 -6.42 -8.45 -9.06
C ARG A 203 -7.17 -8.85 -7.79
N VAL A 204 -8.02 -7.94 -7.31
CA VAL A 204 -8.96 -8.19 -6.21
C VAL A 204 -10.38 -8.17 -6.78
N PHE A 205 -11.22 -9.13 -6.41
CA PHE A 205 -12.60 -9.21 -6.90
C PHE A 205 -13.58 -8.93 -5.76
N LEU A 206 -14.33 -7.84 -5.88
CA LEU A 206 -15.47 -7.54 -5.04
C LEU A 206 -16.60 -8.51 -5.41
N LYS A 207 -16.92 -9.44 -4.51
CA LYS A 207 -17.99 -10.42 -4.73
C LYS A 207 -19.34 -9.82 -4.41
N GLY A 208 -20.32 -10.04 -5.27
CA GLY A 208 -21.73 -9.78 -4.97
C GLY A 208 -22.18 -10.55 -3.73
N ARG A 209 -23.15 -9.99 -3.02
CA ARG A 209 -23.81 -10.67 -1.91
C ARG A 209 -24.66 -11.83 -2.42
#